data_AF-A0A0K0FBJ6-F1
#
_entry.id   AF-A0A0K0FBJ6-F1
#
_cell.length_a   1.000
_cell.length_b   1.000
_cell.length_c   1.000
_cell.angle_alpha   90.00
_cell.angle_beta   90.00
_cell.angle_gamma   90.00
#
_symmetry.space_group_name_H-M   'P 1'
#
loop_
_entity.id
_entity.type
_entity.pdbx_description
1 polymer ?
#
loop_
_entity_poly.entity_id
_entity_poly.type
_entity_poly.pdbx_seq_one_letter_code
_entity_poly.pdbx_strand_id
1 'polypeptide(L)'
;MLKKLLGVPSEGVLPRWIHIWNVASAIICILDVAYTMLRPLTVRGGILENVYYLWNIYSDVDLRYADPKDIVTMATGRLMIVEIIMCLCVVYMEKKRSRHTVLTCFTANVLIFWKTLLYLTLYVRQPKGTQSYIAPNSSFIKTLFVFWVADGFWCIIPLLVIAKLWSRLATEDTVINYKKNDYSMVKSNDENQVESLMKDVKNNSNLEINKESNNNNTTSETKVEPVEIV
;
A
#
# COMPACT_ATOMS: atom_id res chain seq x y z
N MET A 1 -23.38 15.05 10.67
CA MET A 1 -23.05 14.50 9.34
C MET A 1 -21.55 14.28 9.14
N LEU A 2 -20.71 15.31 9.40
CA LEU A 2 -19.25 15.27 9.17
C LEU A 2 -18.50 14.14 9.91
N LYS A 3 -18.79 13.89 11.19
CA LYS A 3 -18.15 12.81 11.97
C LYS A 3 -18.40 11.41 11.38
N LYS A 4 -19.58 11.18 10.79
CA LYS A 4 -19.95 9.91 10.15
C LYS A 4 -19.25 9.72 8.80
N LEU A 5 -18.86 10.82 8.15
CA LEU A 5 -18.09 10.79 6.91
C LEU A 5 -16.62 10.50 7.20
N LEU A 6 -16.04 11.20 8.19
CA LEU A 6 -14.62 11.15 8.56
C LEU A 6 -14.22 9.91 9.37
N GLY A 7 -15.17 9.31 10.09
CA GLY A 7 -14.97 8.07 10.84
C GLY A 7 -14.98 6.82 9.97
N VAL A 8 -14.35 5.76 10.46
CA VAL A 8 -14.48 4.42 9.87
C VAL A 8 -15.84 3.86 10.26
N PRO A 9 -16.71 3.45 9.31
CA PRO A 9 -17.97 2.81 9.65
C PRO A 9 -17.75 1.50 10.39
N SER A 10 -18.69 1.09 11.23
CA SER A 10 -18.67 -0.25 11.88
C SER A 10 -18.58 -1.41 10.89
N GLU A 11 -18.97 -1.17 9.63
CA GLU A 11 -19.05 -2.17 8.58
C GLU A 11 -17.94 -2.07 7.51
N GLY A 12 -17.07 -1.05 7.59
CA GLY A 12 -16.04 -0.76 6.59
C GLY A 12 -14.62 -0.76 7.16
N VAL A 13 -13.62 -0.98 6.32
CA VAL A 13 -12.19 -0.89 6.70
C VAL A 13 -11.70 0.55 6.52
N LEU A 14 -12.23 1.26 5.53
CA LEU A 14 -11.88 2.64 5.20
C LEU A 14 -12.97 3.63 5.64
N PRO A 15 -12.62 4.88 5.99
CA PRO A 15 -13.57 5.98 6.06
C PRO A 15 -14.33 6.14 4.74
N ARG A 16 -15.62 6.47 4.80
CA ARG A 16 -16.50 6.52 3.62
C ARG A 16 -15.99 7.47 2.54
N TRP A 17 -15.47 8.62 2.94
CA TRP A 17 -14.95 9.60 1.98
C TRP A 17 -13.72 9.08 1.21
N ILE A 18 -12.87 8.24 1.84
CA ILE A 18 -11.72 7.62 1.18
C ILE A 18 -12.18 6.57 0.18
N HIS A 19 -13.18 5.77 0.53
CA HIS A 19 -13.79 4.83 -0.41
C HIS A 19 -14.39 5.56 -1.63
N ILE A 20 -15.20 6.59 -1.39
CA ILE A 20 -15.80 7.42 -2.45
C ILE A 20 -14.71 8.05 -3.32
N TRP A 21 -13.64 8.56 -2.71
CA TRP A 21 -12.49 9.11 -3.43
C TRP A 21 -11.89 8.09 -4.39
N ASN A 22 -11.55 6.87 -3.93
CA ASN A 22 -10.94 5.85 -4.80
C ASN A 22 -11.87 5.43 -5.95
N VAL A 23 -13.19 5.35 -5.73
CA VAL A 23 -14.17 5.10 -6.80
C VAL A 23 -14.17 6.25 -7.81
N ALA A 24 -14.27 7.49 -7.34
CA ALA A 24 -14.27 8.67 -8.20
C ALA A 24 -12.95 8.79 -8.98
N SER A 25 -11.81 8.56 -8.33
CA SER A 25 -10.49 8.57 -8.97
C SER A 25 -10.39 7.52 -10.06
N ALA A 26 -10.84 6.29 -9.83
CA ALA A 26 -10.82 5.26 -10.87
C ALA A 26 -11.63 5.68 -12.11
N ILE A 27 -12.83 6.23 -11.91
CA ILE A 27 -13.70 6.68 -13.02
C ILE A 27 -13.05 7.84 -13.78
N ILE A 28 -12.59 8.88 -13.08
CA ILE A 28 -12.01 10.07 -13.73
C ILE A 28 -10.70 9.70 -14.44
N CYS A 29 -9.85 8.87 -13.83
CA CYS A 29 -8.61 8.42 -14.47
C CYS A 29 -8.88 7.54 -15.69
N ILE A 30 -9.92 6.70 -15.70
CA ILE A 30 -10.30 5.95 -16.91
C ILE A 30 -10.62 6.90 -18.06
N LEU A 31 -11.39 7.96 -17.79
CA LEU A 31 -11.70 8.98 -18.78
C LEU A 31 -10.44 9.74 -19.21
N ASP A 32 -9.53 10.04 -18.29
CA ASP A 32 -8.28 10.74 -18.61
C ASP A 32 -7.32 9.90 -19.45
N VAL A 33 -7.18 8.61 -19.12
CA VAL A 33 -6.41 7.67 -19.93
C VAL A 33 -7.03 7.53 -21.31
N ALA A 34 -8.35 7.41 -21.42
CA ALA A 34 -9.01 7.33 -22.70
C ALA A 34 -8.83 8.63 -23.51
N TYR A 35 -8.94 9.80 -22.87
CA TYR A 35 -8.65 11.09 -23.51
C TYR A 35 -7.23 11.12 -24.07
N THR A 36 -6.23 10.76 -23.27
CA THR A 36 -4.82 10.89 -23.63
C THR A 36 -4.35 9.83 -24.63
N MET A 37 -4.81 8.59 -24.50
CA MET A 37 -4.38 7.46 -25.34
C MET A 37 -5.10 7.39 -26.70
N LEU A 38 -6.30 7.97 -26.82
CA LEU A 38 -7.07 7.95 -28.08
C LEU A 38 -6.83 9.19 -28.96
N ARG A 39 -5.86 10.05 -28.62
CA ARG A 39 -5.49 11.17 -29.49
C ARG A 39 -4.98 10.66 -30.85
N PRO A 40 -5.33 11.31 -31.97
CA PRO A 40 -5.97 12.63 -32.07
C PRO A 40 -7.51 12.61 -32.06
N LEU A 41 -8.17 11.47 -31.80
CA LEU A 41 -9.63 11.37 -31.90
C LEU A 41 -10.36 12.22 -30.83
N THR A 42 -9.73 12.44 -29.68
CA THR A 42 -10.33 13.07 -28.49
C THR A 42 -10.04 14.57 -28.35
N VAL A 43 -8.98 15.07 -28.98
CA VAL A 43 -8.60 16.50 -28.96
C VAL A 43 -9.49 17.34 -29.89
N ARG A 44 -9.35 18.66 -29.82
CA ARG A 44 -10.01 19.63 -30.73
C ARG A 44 -9.86 19.22 -32.20
N GLY A 45 -10.98 19.17 -32.93
CA GLY A 45 -11.06 18.70 -34.31
C GLY A 45 -11.16 17.19 -34.49
N GLY A 46 -11.08 16.41 -33.40
CA GLY A 46 -11.26 14.96 -33.40
C GLY A 46 -12.73 14.54 -33.31
N ILE A 47 -13.03 13.31 -33.74
CA ILE A 47 -14.41 12.77 -33.78
C ILE A 47 -15.06 12.63 -32.38
N LEU A 48 -14.25 12.54 -31.32
CA LEU A 48 -14.68 12.40 -29.92
C LEU A 48 -14.57 13.72 -29.14
N GLU A 49 -14.29 14.86 -29.78
CA GLU A 49 -14.11 16.16 -29.12
C GLU A 49 -15.28 16.49 -28.17
N ASN A 50 -16.51 16.29 -28.63
CA ASN A 50 -17.73 16.61 -27.87
C ASN A 50 -17.89 15.73 -26.62
N VAL A 51 -17.47 14.46 -26.68
CA VAL A 51 -17.48 13.56 -25.52
C VAL A 51 -16.50 14.03 -24.45
N TYR A 52 -15.35 14.55 -24.90
CA TYR A 52 -14.27 15.03 -24.04
C TYR A 52 -14.22 16.55 -23.93
N TYR A 53 -15.36 17.24 -24.06
CA TYR A 53 -15.40 18.70 -24.09
C TYR A 53 -14.73 19.34 -22.85
N LEU A 54 -14.94 18.77 -21.66
CA LEU A 54 -14.31 19.24 -20.42
C LEU A 54 -12.78 19.09 -20.43
N TRP A 55 -12.27 17.97 -20.96
CA TRP A 55 -10.82 17.76 -21.12
C TRP A 55 -10.25 18.72 -22.17
N ASN A 56 -11.01 19.01 -23.21
CA ASN A 56 -10.59 19.98 -24.22
C ASN A 56 -10.48 21.39 -23.64
N ILE A 57 -11.35 21.81 -22.72
CA ILE A 57 -11.19 23.08 -21.96
C ILE A 57 -9.86 23.10 -21.19
N TYR A 58 -9.48 21.98 -20.59
CA TYR A 58 -8.19 21.84 -19.90
C TYR A 58 -7.02 21.91 -20.90
N SER A 59 -7.11 21.19 -22.03
CA SER A 59 -6.10 21.19 -23.09
C SER A 59 -5.90 22.56 -23.76
N ASP A 60 -6.93 23.41 -23.76
CA ASP A 60 -6.84 24.79 -24.25
C ASP A 60 -5.96 25.68 -23.35
N VAL A 61 -5.62 25.21 -22.14
CA VAL A 61 -4.71 25.87 -21.20
C VAL A 61 -3.37 25.13 -21.15
N ASP A 62 -3.42 23.82 -21.04
CA ASP A 62 -2.26 22.95 -20.99
C ASP A 62 -2.03 22.24 -22.33
N LEU A 63 -1.09 22.78 -23.09
CA LEU A 63 -0.77 22.33 -24.44
C LEU A 63 -0.19 20.91 -24.47
N ARG A 64 0.32 20.38 -23.35
CA ARG A 64 0.72 18.95 -23.28
C ARG A 64 -0.45 18.01 -23.48
N TYR A 65 -1.65 18.42 -23.06
CA TYR A 65 -2.87 17.64 -23.26
C TYR A 65 -3.41 17.77 -24.69
N ALA A 66 -3.15 18.91 -25.34
CA ALA A 66 -3.58 19.20 -26.70
C ALA A 66 -2.70 18.52 -27.77
N ASP A 67 -1.39 18.37 -27.52
CA ASP A 67 -0.46 17.76 -28.47
C ASP A 67 -0.58 16.22 -28.50
N PRO A 68 -1.03 15.61 -29.60
CA PRO A 68 -1.11 14.15 -29.74
C PRO A 68 0.25 13.44 -29.64
N LYS A 69 1.36 14.17 -29.81
CA LYS A 69 2.72 13.64 -29.82
C LYS A 69 3.49 13.89 -28.52
N ASP A 70 2.86 14.49 -27.50
CA ASP A 70 3.54 14.74 -26.23
C ASP A 70 3.82 13.44 -25.46
N ILE A 71 5.10 13.14 -25.26
CA ILE A 71 5.56 11.92 -24.60
C ILE A 71 5.25 11.89 -23.11
N VAL A 72 5.22 13.05 -22.44
CA VAL A 72 5.00 13.14 -21.00
C VAL A 72 3.56 12.77 -20.69
N THR A 73 2.59 13.37 -21.38
CA THR A 73 1.17 13.04 -21.22
C THR A 73 0.87 11.59 -21.58
N MET A 74 1.55 11.05 -22.60
CA MET A 74 1.40 9.63 -22.93
C MET A 74 1.97 8.72 -21.84
N ALA A 75 3.12 9.07 -21.24
CA ALA A 75 3.71 8.31 -20.16
C ALA A 75 2.87 8.38 -18.87
N THR A 76 2.40 9.57 -18.49
CA THR A 76 1.53 9.73 -17.31
C THR A 76 0.20 8.99 -17.47
N GLY A 77 -0.39 9.00 -18.67
CA GLY A 77 -1.58 8.20 -18.97
C GLY A 77 -1.35 6.69 -18.80
N ARG A 78 -0.19 6.16 -19.18
CA ARG A 78 0.15 4.74 -18.96
C ARG A 78 0.34 4.41 -17.47
N LEU A 79 0.95 5.31 -16.71
CA LEU A 79 1.07 5.15 -15.25
C LEU A 79 -0.31 5.18 -14.57
N MET A 80 -1.23 6.01 -15.07
CA MET A 80 -2.61 6.05 -14.58
C MET A 80 -3.36 4.73 -14.74
N ILE A 81 -3.01 3.87 -15.71
CA ILE A 81 -3.58 2.51 -15.80
C ILE A 81 -3.29 1.70 -14.54
N VAL A 82 -2.08 1.80 -14.00
CA VAL A 82 -1.70 1.12 -12.75
C VAL A 82 -2.47 1.70 -11.57
N GLU A 83 -2.65 3.02 -11.52
CA GLU A 83 -3.44 3.70 -10.49
C GLU A 83 -4.91 3.27 -10.52
N ILE A 84 -5.51 3.17 -11.71
CA ILE A 84 -6.89 2.69 -11.90
C ILE A 84 -7.03 1.27 -11.36
N ILE A 85 -6.13 0.36 -11.74
CA ILE A 85 -6.14 -1.03 -11.26
C ILE A 85 -6.04 -1.05 -9.73
N MET A 86 -5.12 -0.29 -9.16
CA MET A 86 -4.94 -0.20 -7.70
C MET A 86 -6.19 0.35 -7.00
N CYS A 87 -6.81 1.41 -7.51
CA CYS A 87 -8.06 1.95 -6.97
C CYS A 87 -9.21 0.93 -7.04
N LEU A 88 -9.34 0.20 -8.14
CA LEU A 88 -10.33 -0.88 -8.27
C LEU A 88 -10.04 -2.04 -7.29
N CYS A 89 -8.78 -2.41 -7.11
CA CYS A 89 -8.37 -3.39 -6.11
C CYS A 89 -8.73 -2.94 -4.69
N VAL A 90 -8.53 -1.66 -4.35
CA VAL A 90 -8.93 -1.09 -3.05
C VAL A 90 -10.43 -1.19 -2.86
N VAL A 91 -11.23 -0.79 -3.86
CA VAL A 91 -12.70 -0.86 -3.81
C VAL A 91 -13.18 -2.31 -3.63
N TYR A 92 -12.57 -3.24 -4.36
CA TYR A 92 -12.86 -4.67 -4.23
C TYR A 92 -12.50 -5.21 -2.84
N MET A 93 -11.31 -4.90 -2.35
CA MET A 93 -10.81 -5.35 -1.05
C MET A 93 -11.60 -4.76 0.12
N GLU A 94 -12.03 -3.51 0.02
CA GLU A 94 -12.94 -2.87 0.98
C GLU A 94 -14.24 -3.66 1.09
N LYS A 95 -14.84 -4.03 -0.06
CA LYS A 95 -16.05 -4.87 -0.09
C LYS A 95 -15.84 -6.24 0.55
N LYS A 96 -14.63 -6.81 0.41
CA LYS A 96 -14.23 -8.08 1.03
C LYS A 96 -13.70 -7.95 2.45
N ARG A 97 -13.59 -6.73 2.98
CA ARG A 97 -13.00 -6.43 4.29
C ARG A 97 -11.60 -7.03 4.47
N SER A 98 -10.78 -6.96 3.43
CA SER A 98 -9.41 -7.48 3.47
C SER A 98 -8.53 -6.67 4.42
N ARG A 99 -7.65 -7.33 5.17
CA ARG A 99 -6.62 -6.67 6.00
C ARG A 99 -5.65 -5.81 5.17
N HIS A 100 -5.46 -6.16 3.91
CA HIS A 100 -4.55 -5.45 3.00
C HIS A 100 -5.15 -4.14 2.44
N THR A 101 -6.44 -3.89 2.66
CA THR A 101 -7.14 -2.72 2.11
C THR A 101 -6.49 -1.40 2.49
N VAL A 102 -6.09 -1.23 3.76
CA VAL A 102 -5.46 0.02 4.24
C VAL A 102 -4.12 0.25 3.55
N LEU A 103 -3.27 -0.79 3.50
CA LEU A 103 -1.94 -0.72 2.87
C LEU A 103 -2.05 -0.43 1.37
N THR A 104 -2.93 -1.12 0.65
CA THR A 104 -3.12 -0.88 -0.77
C THR A 104 -3.72 0.50 -1.04
N CYS A 105 -4.68 0.96 -0.23
CA CYS A 105 -5.27 2.29 -0.37
C CYS A 105 -4.22 3.38 -0.13
N PHE A 106 -3.39 3.23 0.90
CA PHE A 106 -2.28 4.13 1.16
C PHE A 106 -1.33 4.17 -0.05
N THR A 107 -0.88 3.00 -0.52
CA THR A 107 0.07 2.88 -1.63
C THR A 107 -0.49 3.50 -2.92
N ALA A 108 -1.76 3.21 -3.25
CA ALA A 108 -2.42 3.79 -4.42
C ALA A 108 -2.42 5.33 -4.37
N ASN A 109 -2.72 5.91 -3.20
CA ASN A 109 -2.75 7.36 -3.05
C ASN A 109 -1.35 7.99 -3.04
N VAL A 110 -0.31 7.27 -2.58
CA VAL A 110 1.10 7.70 -2.76
C VAL A 110 1.45 7.80 -4.25
N LEU A 111 1.05 6.82 -5.07
CA LEU A 111 1.31 6.84 -6.51
C LEU A 111 0.60 8.01 -7.20
N ILE A 112 -0.71 8.19 -6.93
CA ILE A 112 -1.49 9.30 -7.47
C ILE A 112 -0.87 10.64 -7.07
N PHE A 113 -0.52 10.82 -5.80
CA PHE A 113 0.14 12.03 -5.31
C PHE A 113 1.44 12.30 -6.05
N TRP A 114 2.33 11.30 -6.12
CA TRP A 114 3.67 11.49 -6.65
C TRP A 114 3.66 11.78 -8.15
N LYS A 115 2.80 11.10 -8.91
CA LYS A 115 2.61 11.39 -10.34
C LYS A 115 2.17 12.84 -10.55
N THR A 116 1.13 13.29 -9.84
CA THR A 116 0.62 14.66 -10.00
C THR A 116 1.63 15.70 -9.52
N LEU A 117 2.35 15.42 -8.43
CA LEU A 117 3.43 16.30 -7.96
C LEU A 117 4.54 16.42 -9.01
N LEU A 118 5.00 15.29 -9.55
CA LEU A 118 5.99 15.28 -10.63
C LEU A 118 5.50 16.11 -11.82
N TYR A 119 4.24 15.93 -12.22
CA TYR A 119 3.63 16.69 -13.31
C TYR A 119 3.69 18.21 -13.06
N LEU A 120 3.23 18.67 -11.89
CA LEU A 120 3.25 20.08 -11.51
C LEU A 120 4.67 20.66 -11.48
N THR A 121 5.65 19.88 -11.01
CA THR A 121 7.05 20.35 -10.95
C THR A 121 7.65 20.62 -12.34
N LEU A 122 7.14 20.01 -13.41
CA LEU A 122 7.57 20.30 -14.79
C LEU A 122 7.25 21.75 -15.22
N TYR A 123 6.35 22.43 -14.51
CA TYR A 123 5.92 23.80 -14.79
C TYR A 123 6.56 24.82 -13.83
N VAL A 124 7.24 24.36 -12.78
CA VAL A 124 7.92 25.24 -11.82
C VAL A 124 9.34 25.52 -12.31
N ARG A 125 9.63 26.80 -12.57
CA ARG A 125 10.98 27.30 -12.91
C ARG A 125 11.63 26.53 -14.07
N GLN A 126 10.92 26.45 -15.19
CA GLN A 126 11.42 25.84 -16.41
C GLN A 126 12.76 26.45 -16.86
N PRO A 127 13.74 25.63 -17.29
CA PRO A 127 15.02 26.13 -17.80
C PRO A 127 14.85 27.08 -18.98
N LYS A 128 15.75 28.04 -19.14
CA LYS A 128 15.72 28.95 -20.30
C LYS A 128 15.83 28.14 -21.60
N GLY A 129 14.98 28.46 -22.57
CA GLY A 129 14.96 27.79 -23.88
C GLY A 129 14.05 26.56 -23.95
N THR A 130 13.43 26.11 -22.85
CA THR A 130 12.38 25.08 -22.93
C THR A 130 11.07 25.67 -23.41
N GLN A 131 10.34 24.90 -24.21
CA GLN A 131 8.98 25.27 -24.63
C GLN A 131 8.05 25.39 -23.41
N SER A 132 7.31 26.51 -23.34
CA SER A 132 6.19 26.63 -22.41
C SER A 132 5.02 25.80 -22.91
N TYR A 133 4.45 25.00 -22.03
CA TYR A 133 3.25 24.23 -22.31
C TYR A 133 1.98 24.87 -21.76
N ILE A 134 2.08 25.99 -21.05
CA ILE A 134 0.93 26.84 -20.78
C ILE A 134 0.67 27.68 -22.02
N ALA A 135 -0.59 27.68 -22.47
CA ALA A 135 -1.02 28.42 -23.64
C ALA A 135 -0.68 29.92 -23.49
N PRO A 136 0.00 30.55 -24.48
CA PRO A 136 0.44 31.93 -24.35
C PRO A 136 -0.73 32.93 -24.25
N ASN A 137 -1.90 32.54 -24.78
CA ASN A 137 -3.10 33.36 -24.82
C ASN A 137 -4.09 33.04 -23.69
N SER A 138 -3.76 32.13 -22.76
CA SER A 138 -4.65 31.85 -21.63
C SER A 138 -4.61 32.98 -20.61
N SER A 139 -5.79 33.46 -20.21
CA SER A 139 -5.90 34.41 -19.11
C SER A 139 -5.29 33.82 -17.83
N PHE A 140 -4.68 34.67 -17.00
CA PHE A 140 -4.15 34.27 -15.71
C PHE A 140 -5.19 33.54 -14.85
N ILE A 141 -6.43 34.03 -14.81
CA ILE A 141 -7.51 33.42 -14.04
C ILE A 141 -7.87 32.03 -14.59
N LYS A 142 -7.91 31.88 -15.92
CA LYS A 142 -8.15 30.58 -16.56
C LYS A 142 -7.04 29.61 -16.18
N THR A 143 -5.78 30.04 -16.28
CA THR A 143 -4.62 29.23 -15.91
C THR A 143 -4.64 28.84 -14.43
N LEU A 144 -4.95 29.78 -13.53
CA LEU A 144 -5.01 29.51 -12.10
C LEU A 144 -6.06 28.44 -11.75
N PHE A 145 -7.29 28.58 -12.23
CA PHE A 145 -8.35 27.65 -11.86
C PHE A 145 -8.34 26.33 -12.64
N VAL A 146 -8.06 26.39 -13.94
CA VAL A 146 -8.13 25.20 -14.81
C VAL A 146 -6.90 24.32 -14.63
N PHE A 147 -5.72 24.91 -14.44
CA PHE A 147 -4.48 24.16 -14.25
C PHE A 147 -4.16 24.02 -12.75
N TRP A 148 -3.74 25.10 -12.09
CA TRP A 148 -3.20 25.01 -10.72
C TRP A 148 -4.17 24.49 -9.67
N VAL A 149 -5.43 24.92 -9.68
CA VAL A 149 -6.42 24.45 -8.70
C VAL A 149 -6.86 23.03 -9.00
N ALA A 150 -7.08 22.69 -10.28
CA ALA A 150 -7.50 21.35 -10.67
C ALA A 150 -6.43 20.30 -10.34
N ASP A 151 -5.18 20.54 -10.74
CA ASP A 151 -4.05 19.66 -10.44
C ASP A 151 -3.68 19.70 -8.94
N GLY A 152 -3.80 20.87 -8.31
CA GLY A 152 -3.59 21.03 -6.87
C GLY A 152 -4.57 20.18 -6.05
N PHE A 153 -5.83 20.07 -6.47
CA PHE A 153 -6.81 19.18 -5.85
C PHE A 153 -6.37 17.70 -5.90
N TRP A 154 -5.81 17.29 -7.05
CA TRP A 154 -5.24 15.94 -7.24
C TRP A 154 -3.96 15.68 -6.44
N CYS A 155 -3.30 16.71 -5.91
CA CYS A 155 -2.24 16.55 -4.91
C CYS A 155 -2.80 16.52 -3.47
N ILE A 156 -3.71 17.45 -3.16
CA ILE A 156 -4.20 17.64 -1.78
C ILE A 156 -5.01 16.44 -1.30
N ILE A 157 -5.95 15.92 -2.10
CA ILE A 157 -6.84 14.85 -1.62
C ILE A 157 -6.05 13.55 -1.35
N PRO A 158 -5.18 13.05 -2.25
CA PRO A 158 -4.34 11.90 -1.94
C PRO A 158 -3.43 12.13 -0.73
N LEU A 159 -2.87 13.32 -0.56
CA LEU A 159 -2.06 13.65 0.61
C LEU A 159 -2.87 13.55 1.91
N LEU A 160 -4.12 14.00 1.92
CA LEU A 160 -5.02 13.83 3.07
C LEU A 160 -5.33 12.37 3.35
N VAL A 161 -5.50 11.54 2.31
CA VAL A 161 -5.67 10.08 2.46
C VAL A 161 -4.43 9.45 3.09
N ILE A 162 -3.24 9.77 2.56
CA ILE A 162 -1.95 9.30 3.07
C ILE A 162 -1.81 9.67 4.55
N ALA A 163 -1.98 10.95 4.90
CA ALA A 163 -1.88 11.42 6.27
C ALA A 163 -2.89 10.75 7.20
N LYS A 164 -4.13 10.53 6.73
CA LYS A 164 -5.18 9.88 7.53
C LYS A 164 -4.91 8.39 7.77
N LEU A 165 -4.32 7.70 6.79
CA LEU A 165 -4.03 6.27 6.88
C LEU A 165 -2.67 5.98 7.50
N TRP A 166 -1.74 6.94 7.51
CA TRP A 166 -0.38 6.80 8.05
C TRP A 166 -0.35 6.21 9.46
N SER A 167 -1.10 6.80 10.39
CA SER A 167 -1.15 6.30 11.77
C SER A 167 -1.72 4.90 11.87
N ARG A 168 -2.65 4.53 10.99
CA ARG A 168 -3.28 3.20 10.96
C ARG A 168 -2.38 2.10 10.40
N LEU A 169 -1.30 2.46 9.71
CA LEU A 169 -0.30 1.50 9.24
C LEU A 169 0.67 1.10 10.35
N ALA A 170 0.91 1.99 11.32
CA ALA A 170 1.90 1.81 12.38
C ALA A 170 1.31 1.20 13.67
N THR A 171 -0.01 1.19 13.83
CA THR A 171 -0.65 0.54 14.99
C THR A 171 -0.83 -0.95 14.74
N GLU A 172 -0.53 -1.78 15.74
CA GLU A 172 -0.90 -3.21 15.78
C GLU A 172 -2.41 -3.44 15.54
N ASP A 173 -3.20 -2.40 15.78
CA ASP A 173 -4.64 -2.31 15.53
C ASP A 173 -5.03 -2.20 14.04
N THR A 174 -4.41 -2.98 13.15
CA THR A 174 -5.09 -3.43 11.93
C THR A 174 -6.11 -4.53 12.28
N VAL A 175 -6.96 -4.15 13.23
CA VAL A 175 -8.05 -4.86 13.88
C VAL A 175 -9.26 -4.73 12.98
N ILE A 176 -9.55 -5.79 12.23
CA ILE A 176 -10.91 -6.02 11.75
C ILE A 176 -11.50 -7.06 12.70
N ASN A 177 -12.43 -6.57 13.51
CA ASN A 177 -13.15 -7.21 14.62
C ASN A 177 -12.45 -7.10 15.97
N TYR A 178 -13.24 -6.84 17.01
CA TYR A 178 -12.94 -6.99 18.44
C TYR A 178 -12.29 -8.33 18.87
N LYS A 179 -11.89 -9.20 17.94
CA LYS A 179 -10.88 -10.21 18.18
C LYS A 179 -9.53 -9.58 17.90
N LYS A 180 -8.76 -9.34 18.97
CA LYS A 180 -7.30 -9.22 18.94
C LYS A 180 -6.81 -10.16 17.84
N ASN A 181 -6.08 -9.64 16.85
CA ASN A 181 -5.41 -10.52 15.90
C ASN A 181 -4.51 -11.41 16.75
N ASP A 182 -4.95 -12.63 16.98
CA ASP A 182 -4.06 -13.72 17.29
C ASP A 182 -3.34 -13.98 15.96
N TYR A 183 -2.44 -13.06 15.61
CA TYR A 183 -1.14 -13.52 15.16
C TYR A 183 -0.63 -14.34 16.35
N SER A 184 -1.13 -15.58 16.44
CA SER A 184 -0.20 -16.66 16.62
C SER A 184 0.89 -16.30 15.64
N MET A 185 1.97 -15.73 16.20
CA MET A 185 3.31 -16.09 15.80
C MET A 185 3.13 -17.48 15.22
N VAL A 186 3.43 -17.65 13.93
CA VAL A 186 3.85 -18.97 13.50
C VAL A 186 4.85 -19.33 14.59
N LYS A 187 4.42 -20.12 15.59
CA LYS A 187 5.31 -20.73 16.54
C LYS A 187 6.18 -21.44 15.55
N SER A 188 7.37 -20.89 15.33
CA SER A 188 8.37 -21.56 14.52
C SER A 188 8.29 -22.97 15.04
N ASN A 189 8.08 -23.93 14.14
CA ASN A 189 8.03 -25.33 14.56
C ASN A 189 9.28 -25.66 15.42
N ASP A 190 10.34 -24.86 15.28
CA ASP A 190 11.50 -24.75 16.16
C ASP A 190 11.19 -24.66 17.67
N GLU A 191 10.22 -23.91 18.19
CA GLU A 191 10.01 -23.88 19.66
C GLU A 191 9.48 -25.21 20.19
N ASN A 192 8.52 -25.83 19.49
CA ASN A 192 8.01 -27.15 19.86
C ASN A 192 9.05 -28.26 19.58
N GLN A 193 9.89 -28.11 18.55
CA GLN A 193 10.95 -29.05 18.21
C GLN A 193 12.15 -28.91 19.15
N VAL A 194 12.52 -27.70 19.56
CA VAL A 194 13.55 -27.43 20.57
C VAL A 194 13.07 -27.89 21.94
N GLU A 195 11.80 -27.69 22.29
CA GLU A 195 11.25 -28.20 23.55
C GLU A 195 11.13 -29.73 23.58
N SER A 196 10.83 -30.38 22.44
CA SER A 196 10.89 -31.85 22.34
C SER A 196 12.34 -32.35 22.38
N LEU A 197 13.26 -31.73 21.65
CA LEU A 197 14.69 -32.06 21.65
C LEU A 197 15.30 -31.87 23.05
N MET A 198 14.95 -30.80 23.77
CA MET A 198 15.42 -30.56 25.14
C MET A 198 14.84 -31.58 26.13
N LYS A 199 13.60 -32.05 25.94
CA LYS A 199 13.02 -33.13 26.75
C LYS A 199 13.72 -34.47 26.48
N ASP A 200 14.03 -34.78 25.23
CA ASP A 200 14.73 -36.01 24.86
C ASP A 200 16.17 -36.03 25.40
N VAL A 201 16.87 -34.89 25.36
CA VAL A 201 18.23 -34.74 25.94
C VAL A 201 18.20 -34.87 27.48
N LYS A 202 17.21 -34.29 28.16
CA LYS A 202 17.04 -34.46 29.62
C LYS A 202 16.71 -35.89 30.01
N ASN A 203 15.89 -36.59 29.23
CA ASN A 203 15.57 -37.99 29.52
C ASN A 203 16.77 -38.91 29.30
N ASN A 204 17.56 -38.70 28.25
CA ASN A 204 18.78 -39.49 28.01
C ASN A 204 19.88 -39.23 29.05
N SER A 205 20.10 -37.98 29.45
CA SER A 205 21.07 -37.67 30.52
C SER A 205 20.68 -38.26 31.87
N ASN A 206 19.39 -38.24 32.24
CA ASN A 206 18.91 -38.90 33.46
C ASN A 206 19.04 -40.44 33.41
N LEU A 207 18.96 -41.04 32.22
CA LEU A 207 19.18 -42.48 32.01
C LEU A 207 20.67 -42.85 32.16
N GLU A 208 21.59 -41.99 31.71
CA GLU A 208 23.04 -42.20 31.89
C GLU A 208 23.47 -42.04 33.36
N ILE A 209 22.98 -41.02 34.05
CA ILE A 209 23.28 -40.78 35.49
C ILE A 209 22.78 -41.94 36.37
N ASN A 210 21.62 -42.51 36.05
CA ASN A 210 21.09 -43.68 36.78
C ASN A 210 21.84 -44.98 36.46
N LYS A 211 22.41 -45.12 35.25
CA LYS A 211 23.29 -46.26 34.92
C LYS A 211 24.63 -46.17 35.64
N GLU A 212 25.23 -44.99 35.74
CA GLU A 212 26.47 -44.78 36.50
C GLU A 212 26.28 -45.00 38.01
N SER A 213 25.15 -44.54 38.56
CA SER A 213 24.85 -44.72 39.99
C SER A 213 24.59 -46.18 40.37
N ASN A 214 24.04 -47.01 39.46
CA ASN A 214 23.83 -48.44 39.71
C ASN A 214 25.08 -49.30 39.53
N ASN A 215 26.09 -48.83 38.79
CA ASN A 215 27.34 -49.58 38.60
C ASN A 215 28.34 -49.42 39.75
N ASN A 216 28.16 -48.42 40.62
CA ASN A 216 29.08 -48.14 41.73
C ASN A 216 28.72 -48.87 43.04
N ASN A 217 27.63 -49.64 43.09
CA ASN A 217 27.20 -50.36 44.30
C ASN A 217 27.60 -51.85 44.35
N THR A 218 28.46 -52.32 43.44
CA THR A 218 28.85 -53.74 43.36
C THR A 218 30.33 -54.00 43.61
N THR A 219 30.95 -53.30 44.57
CA THR A 219 32.30 -53.70 45.04
C THR A 219 32.51 -53.35 46.51
N SER A 220 32.18 -54.28 47.42
CA SER A 220 32.98 -54.60 48.62
C SER A 220 32.20 -55.50 49.60
N GLU A 221 32.26 -56.81 49.43
CA GLU A 221 32.18 -57.76 50.55
C GLU A 221 33.26 -58.83 50.35
N THR A 222 34.48 -58.52 50.79
CA THR A 222 35.56 -59.50 50.90
C THR A 222 35.44 -60.18 52.27
N LYS A 223 35.02 -61.44 52.26
CA LYS A 223 35.02 -62.35 53.42
C LYS A 223 36.44 -62.47 53.99
N VAL A 224 36.58 -62.23 55.29
CA VAL A 224 37.76 -62.61 56.08
C VAL A 224 37.48 -63.96 56.72
N GLU A 225 38.28 -64.97 56.39
CA GLU A 225 38.30 -66.28 57.05
C GLU A 225 39.02 -66.19 58.40
N PRO A 226 38.57 -66.92 59.44
CA PRO A 226 39.35 -67.11 60.65
C PRO A 226 40.32 -68.30 60.48
N VAL A 227 41.58 -68.04 60.84
CA VAL A 227 42.67 -69.01 60.93
C VAL A 227 42.59 -69.70 62.30
N GLU A 228 42.42 -71.02 62.31
CA GLU A 228 42.67 -71.89 63.48
C GLU A 228 44.15 -72.31 63.50
N ILE A 229 44.89 -71.95 64.55
CA ILE A 229 46.12 -72.63 64.96
C ILE A 229 46.20 -72.62 66.50
N VAL A 230 46.11 -73.83 67.08
CA VAL A 230 46.58 -74.35 68.39
C VAL A 230 46.39 -73.51 69.65
#